data_AF-A0A7C5CPU5-F1
#
_entry.id   AF-A0A7C5CPU5-F1
#
_cell.length_a   1.000
_cell.length_b   1.000
_cell.length_c   1.000
_cell.angle_alpha   90.00
_cell.angle_beta   90.00
_cell.angle_gamma   90.00
#
_symmetry.space_group_name_H-M   'P 1'
#
loop_
_entity.id
_entity.type
_entity.pdbx_description
1 polymer ?
#
loop_
_entity_poly.entity_id
_entity_poly.type
_entity_poly.pdbx_seq_one_letter_code
_entity_poly.pdbx_strand_id
1 'polypeptide(L)'
;LMEKQLTTPNNYPLSINALMNACNQKSNREPIMTLSEGEVGQIVHQLEAKDLARLEYGDRANKVFHKARGSFQLDIDQQALLSVMMLRKPQTLNELKTRTARMTHFADHVAVKACLQTLINRDIPLVQSLAKGQGRREERYTQCLHQSDDHDLTAASTHPAETPSSDPTNSEPTDELQQLKQSISALEQRVAELERCLS
;
A
#
# COMPACT_ATOMS: atom_id res chain seq x y z
N LEU A 1 7.04 -0.03 -13.55
CA LEU A 1 7.78 -1.23 -14.03
C LEU A 1 6.86 -2.42 -14.24
N MET A 2 6.20 -2.95 -13.20
CA MET A 2 5.33 -4.14 -13.30
C MET A 2 4.24 -4.04 -14.40
N GLU A 3 3.55 -2.89 -14.50
CA GLU A 3 2.57 -2.63 -15.58
C GLU A 3 3.19 -2.79 -16.97
N LYS A 4 4.37 -2.20 -17.20
CA LYS A 4 5.00 -2.18 -18.53
C LYS A 4 5.61 -3.52 -18.92
N GLN A 5 6.04 -4.33 -17.95
CA GLN A 5 6.45 -5.71 -18.22
C GLN A 5 5.29 -6.52 -18.84
N LEU A 6 4.08 -6.37 -18.31
CA LEU A 6 2.91 -7.13 -18.78
C LEU A 6 2.28 -6.53 -20.04
N THR A 7 2.18 -5.20 -20.12
CA THR A 7 1.46 -4.52 -21.22
C THR A 7 2.33 -4.23 -22.45
N THR A 8 3.63 -4.04 -22.26
CA THR A 8 4.56 -3.64 -23.33
C THR A 8 5.88 -4.40 -23.21
N PRO A 9 5.88 -5.74 -23.33
CA PRO A 9 7.08 -6.56 -23.12
C PRO A 9 8.22 -6.20 -24.09
N ASN A 10 7.91 -5.81 -25.33
CA ASN A 10 8.91 -5.39 -26.32
C ASN A 10 9.72 -4.15 -25.90
N ASN A 11 9.15 -3.32 -25.02
CA ASN A 11 9.81 -2.11 -24.53
C ASN A 11 10.47 -2.31 -23.16
N TYR A 12 10.32 -3.50 -22.56
CA TYR A 12 10.89 -3.85 -21.26
C TYR A 12 12.18 -4.65 -21.44
N PRO A 13 13.27 -4.37 -20.67
CA PRO A 13 13.38 -3.42 -19.56
C PRO A 13 13.37 -1.95 -19.98
N LEU A 14 12.90 -1.08 -19.08
CA LEU A 14 12.75 0.35 -19.36
C LEU A 14 14.07 1.09 -19.15
N SER A 15 14.36 2.11 -19.96
CA SER A 15 15.36 3.12 -19.57
C SER A 15 14.82 4.05 -18.49
N ILE A 16 15.68 4.83 -17.82
CA ILE A 16 15.24 5.83 -16.83
C ILE A 16 14.25 6.83 -17.44
N ASN A 17 14.52 7.37 -18.62
CA ASN A 17 13.59 8.25 -19.34
C ASN A 17 12.25 7.54 -19.66
N ALA A 18 12.28 6.30 -20.15
CA ALA A 18 11.04 5.55 -20.40
C ALA A 18 10.24 5.28 -19.11
N LEU A 19 10.92 5.05 -17.99
CA LEU A 19 10.31 4.89 -16.68
C LEU A 19 9.70 6.21 -16.18
N MET A 20 10.40 7.33 -16.32
CA MET A 20 9.88 8.66 -16.00
C MET A 20 8.62 8.97 -16.79
N ASN A 21 8.64 8.73 -18.11
CA ASN A 21 7.46 8.89 -18.96
C ASN A 21 6.31 7.97 -18.54
N ALA A 22 6.61 6.77 -18.03
CA ALA A 22 5.62 5.87 -17.47
C ALA A 22 5.05 6.35 -16.13
N CYS A 23 5.85 6.99 -15.27
CA CYS A 23 5.37 7.58 -14.01
C CYS A 23 4.45 8.78 -14.28
N ASN A 24 4.81 9.64 -15.22
CA ASN A 24 4.12 10.90 -15.53
C ASN A 24 2.94 10.74 -16.52
N GLN A 25 2.44 9.53 -16.75
CA GLN A 25 1.32 9.32 -17.68
C GLN A 25 0.05 9.99 -17.18
N LYS A 26 -0.66 10.70 -18.08
CA LYS A 26 -1.97 11.32 -17.75
C LYS A 26 -3.10 10.30 -17.61
N SER A 27 -2.91 9.07 -18.10
CA SER A 27 -3.88 7.99 -18.00
C SER A 27 -3.34 6.87 -17.13
N ASN A 28 -4.26 6.18 -16.44
CA ASN A 28 -3.91 5.08 -15.54
C ASN A 28 -3.02 5.47 -14.35
N ARG A 29 -3.01 6.75 -13.97
CA ARG A 29 -2.31 7.28 -12.80
C ARG A 29 -3.28 8.11 -11.97
N GLU A 30 -3.28 7.84 -10.67
CA GLU A 30 -4.00 8.66 -9.70
C GLU A 30 -3.28 8.62 -8.35
N PRO A 31 -2.63 9.72 -7.91
CA PRO A 31 -2.57 11.03 -8.56
C PRO A 31 -1.70 11.05 -9.83
N ILE A 32 -1.90 12.06 -10.69
CA ILE A 32 -0.98 12.33 -11.80
C ILE A 32 0.28 12.96 -11.20
N MET A 33 1.44 12.44 -11.57
CA MET A 33 2.75 12.90 -11.09
C MET A 33 3.52 13.67 -12.17
N THR A 34 4.48 14.47 -11.73
CA THR A 34 5.43 15.20 -12.58
C THR A 34 6.84 15.04 -12.01
N LEU A 35 7.38 13.82 -12.13
CA LEU A 35 8.73 13.49 -11.66
C LEU A 35 9.77 13.87 -12.72
N SER A 36 10.92 14.36 -12.27
CA SER A 36 12.12 14.56 -13.08
C SER A 36 12.90 13.25 -13.28
N GLU A 37 13.82 13.25 -14.26
CA GLU A 37 14.68 12.10 -14.52
C GLU A 37 15.59 11.78 -13.32
N GLY A 38 16.10 12.83 -12.64
CA GLY A 38 16.94 12.70 -11.45
C GLY A 38 16.22 12.06 -10.27
N GLU A 39 14.98 12.47 -9.98
CA GLU A 39 14.15 11.86 -8.93
C GLU A 39 13.88 10.38 -9.22
N VAL A 40 13.53 10.04 -10.46
CA VAL A 40 13.30 8.64 -10.86
C VAL A 40 14.59 7.83 -10.72
N GLY A 41 15.74 8.35 -11.12
CA GLY A 41 17.04 7.71 -10.92
C GLY A 41 17.34 7.42 -9.45
N GLN A 42 17.15 8.41 -8.57
CA GLN A 42 17.33 8.25 -7.13
C GLN A 42 16.41 7.17 -6.54
N ILE A 43 15.12 7.17 -6.91
CA ILE A 43 14.15 6.15 -6.46
C ILE A 43 14.56 4.77 -6.96
N VAL A 44 15.05 4.64 -8.20
CA VAL A 44 15.53 3.36 -8.74
C VAL A 44 16.70 2.82 -7.93
N HIS A 45 17.67 3.66 -7.55
CA HIS A 45 18.77 3.25 -6.68
C HIS A 45 18.29 2.82 -5.28
N GLN A 46 17.30 3.51 -4.71
CA GLN A 46 16.69 3.08 -3.44
C GLN A 46 15.96 1.73 -3.56
N LEU A 47 15.29 1.48 -4.69
CA LEU A 47 14.63 0.19 -4.95
C LEU A 47 15.63 -0.93 -5.19
N GLU A 48 16.77 -0.63 -5.83
CA GLU A 48 17.88 -1.56 -6.00
C GLU A 48 18.51 -1.95 -4.65
N ALA A 49 18.71 -0.98 -3.75
CA ALA A 49 19.19 -1.23 -2.39
C ALA A 49 18.23 -2.13 -1.57
N LYS A 50 16.93 -2.12 -1.89
CA LYS A 50 15.90 -2.99 -1.29
C LYS A 50 15.70 -4.31 -2.04
N ASP A 51 16.52 -4.59 -3.05
CA ASP A 51 16.41 -5.76 -3.93
C ASP A 51 15.05 -5.89 -4.67
N LEU A 52 14.34 -4.76 -4.85
CA LEU A 52 13.06 -4.68 -5.56
C LEU A 52 13.23 -4.32 -7.04
N ALA A 53 14.39 -3.80 -7.42
CA ALA A 53 14.77 -3.48 -8.78
C ALA A 53 16.22 -3.92 -9.06
N ARG A 54 16.58 -4.01 -10.34
CA ARG A 54 17.95 -4.22 -10.81
C ARG A 54 18.25 -3.19 -11.89
N LEU A 55 19.38 -2.51 -11.76
CA LEU A 55 19.90 -1.63 -12.80
C LEU A 55 20.97 -2.37 -13.62
N GLU A 56 20.77 -2.43 -14.93
CA GLU A 56 21.77 -2.94 -15.86
C GLU A 56 22.38 -1.76 -16.61
N TYR A 57 23.68 -1.57 -16.42
CA TYR A 57 24.44 -0.51 -17.06
C TYR A 57 24.79 -0.94 -18.48
N GLY A 58 24.53 -0.07 -19.45
CA GLY A 58 24.85 -0.32 -20.84
C GLY A 58 25.34 0.95 -21.53
N ASP A 59 26.09 0.78 -22.62
CA ASP A 59 26.79 1.88 -23.30
C ASP A 59 25.89 3.03 -23.76
N ARG A 60 24.63 2.74 -24.11
CA ARG A 60 23.68 3.75 -24.59
C ARG A 60 22.73 4.28 -23.52
N ALA A 61 22.25 3.40 -22.65
CA ALA A 61 21.29 3.75 -21.61
C ALA A 61 21.20 2.64 -20.57
N ASN A 62 21.14 3.03 -19.30
CA ASN A 62 20.87 2.10 -18.20
C ASN A 62 19.44 1.57 -18.29
N LYS A 63 19.27 0.28 -18.01
CA LYS A 63 18.00 -0.45 -18.08
C LYS A 63 17.55 -0.89 -16.69
N VAL A 64 16.28 -0.69 -16.39
CA VAL A 64 15.68 -0.98 -15.08
C VAL A 64 14.74 -2.17 -15.20
N PHE A 65 15.02 -3.18 -14.38
CA PHE A 65 14.15 -4.34 -14.15
C PHE A 65 13.50 -4.23 -12.78
N HIS A 66 12.27 -4.73 -12.62
CA HIS A 66 11.73 -5.01 -11.30
C HIS A 66 11.97 -6.47 -10.91
N LYS A 67 12.13 -6.70 -9.62
CA LYS A 67 12.20 -8.03 -8.98
C LYS A 67 10.95 -8.36 -8.16
N ALA A 68 9.96 -7.46 -8.14
CA ALA A 68 8.74 -7.58 -7.33
C ALA A 68 8.06 -8.96 -7.36
N ARG A 69 8.00 -9.64 -8.52
CA ARG A 69 7.40 -10.97 -8.61
C ARG A 69 8.13 -12.02 -7.76
N GLY A 70 9.46 -11.99 -7.78
CA GLY A 70 10.28 -12.87 -6.95
C GLY A 70 10.30 -12.44 -5.49
N SER A 71 10.42 -11.14 -5.23
CA SER A 71 10.49 -10.59 -3.86
C SER A 71 9.19 -10.79 -3.07
N PHE A 72 8.04 -10.68 -3.73
CA PHE A 72 6.72 -10.84 -3.11
C PHE A 72 6.07 -12.21 -3.42
N GLN A 73 6.75 -13.10 -4.15
CA GLN A 73 6.25 -14.40 -4.61
C GLN A 73 4.84 -14.27 -5.23
N LEU A 74 4.76 -13.51 -6.31
CA LEU A 74 3.51 -13.20 -7.00
C LEU A 74 3.34 -14.04 -8.27
N ASP A 75 2.09 -14.37 -8.58
CA ASP A 75 1.68 -14.81 -9.91
C ASP A 75 1.38 -13.64 -10.84
N ILE A 76 1.18 -13.91 -12.14
CA ILE A 76 0.89 -12.88 -13.14
C ILE A 76 -0.38 -12.10 -12.78
N ASP A 77 -1.41 -12.81 -12.31
CA ASP A 77 -2.70 -12.23 -11.91
C ASP A 77 -2.55 -11.32 -10.69
N GLN A 78 -1.79 -11.78 -9.71
CA GLN A 78 -1.49 -11.02 -8.50
C GLN A 78 -0.64 -9.78 -8.81
N GLN A 79 0.37 -9.92 -9.68
CA GLN A 79 1.17 -8.81 -10.17
C GLN A 79 0.30 -7.76 -10.87
N ALA A 80 -0.64 -8.18 -11.71
CA ALA A 80 -1.54 -7.26 -12.41
C ALA A 80 -2.42 -6.46 -11.43
N LEU A 81 -3.04 -7.13 -10.46
CA LEU A 81 -3.88 -6.48 -9.45
C LEU A 81 -3.07 -5.50 -8.60
N LEU A 82 -1.92 -5.95 -8.08
CA LEU A 82 -1.06 -5.12 -7.24
C LEU A 82 -0.53 -3.90 -8.02
N SER A 83 -0.12 -4.09 -9.28
CA SER A 83 0.30 -2.99 -10.16
C SER A 83 -0.77 -1.92 -10.30
N VAL A 84 -2.02 -2.34 -10.52
CA VAL A 84 -3.14 -1.41 -10.70
C VAL A 84 -3.47 -0.67 -9.40
N MET A 85 -3.39 -1.32 -8.24
CA MET A 85 -3.60 -0.70 -6.92
C MET A 85 -2.46 0.23 -6.48
N MET A 86 -1.22 -0.01 -6.92
CA MET A 86 -0.10 0.90 -6.63
C MET A 86 -0.14 2.19 -7.47
N LEU A 87 -0.83 2.17 -8.61
CA LEU A 87 -0.83 3.29 -9.56
C LEU A 87 -2.08 4.19 -9.43
N ARG A 88 -3.04 3.80 -8.60
CA ARG A 88 -4.35 4.45 -8.48
C ARG A 88 -4.89 4.35 -7.05
N LYS A 89 -5.90 5.16 -6.75
CA LYS A 89 -6.69 5.10 -5.50
C LYS A 89 -7.35 3.74 -5.28
N PRO A 90 -7.89 3.45 -4.07
CA PRO A 90 -8.59 2.20 -3.78
C PRO A 90 -9.73 1.92 -4.78
N GLN A 91 -9.80 0.67 -5.26
CA GLN A 91 -10.62 0.29 -6.42
C GLN A 91 -11.67 -0.75 -6.09
N THR A 92 -12.79 -0.72 -6.79
CA THR A 92 -13.83 -1.76 -6.68
C THR A 92 -13.45 -2.97 -7.51
N LEU A 93 -14.12 -4.10 -7.24
CA LEU A 93 -13.88 -5.36 -7.96
C LEU A 93 -14.08 -5.23 -9.48
N ASN A 94 -15.07 -4.44 -9.90
CA ASN A 94 -15.36 -4.21 -11.31
C ASN A 94 -14.29 -3.35 -12.00
N GLU A 95 -13.81 -2.32 -11.29
CA GLU A 95 -12.71 -1.47 -11.77
C GLU A 95 -11.43 -2.28 -11.94
N LEU A 96 -11.09 -3.12 -10.95
CA LEU A 96 -9.92 -3.99 -11.01
C LEU A 96 -9.98 -4.91 -12.24
N LYS A 97 -11.09 -5.64 -12.42
CA LYS A 97 -11.27 -6.52 -13.59
C LYS A 97 -11.05 -5.79 -14.91
N THR A 98 -11.65 -4.60 -15.05
CA THR A 98 -11.57 -3.80 -16.27
C THR A 98 -10.17 -3.25 -16.51
N ARG A 99 -9.50 -2.76 -15.46
CA ARG A 99 -8.21 -2.07 -15.56
C ARG A 99 -7.04 -3.05 -15.69
N THR A 100 -7.18 -4.28 -15.22
CA THR A 100 -6.18 -5.35 -15.43
C THR A 100 -6.31 -6.04 -16.78
N ALA A 101 -7.35 -5.78 -17.58
CA ALA A 101 -7.64 -6.51 -18.82
C ALA A 101 -6.51 -6.53 -19.86
N ARG A 102 -5.63 -5.52 -19.86
CA ARG A 102 -4.43 -5.48 -20.73
C ARG A 102 -3.20 -6.18 -20.16
N MET A 103 -3.25 -6.58 -18.89
CA MET A 103 -2.16 -7.25 -18.17
C MET A 103 -2.44 -8.75 -18.01
N THR A 104 -3.68 -9.09 -17.68
CA THR A 104 -4.16 -10.47 -17.52
C THR A 104 -5.66 -10.56 -17.81
N HIS A 105 -6.15 -11.76 -18.09
CA HIS A 105 -7.56 -12.03 -18.34
C HIS A 105 -8.18 -12.78 -17.16
N PHE A 106 -9.10 -12.12 -16.45
CA PHE A 106 -9.96 -12.76 -15.46
C PHE A 106 -11.31 -13.11 -16.07
N ALA A 107 -11.74 -14.36 -15.92
CA ALA A 107 -13.02 -14.84 -16.44
C ALA A 107 -14.20 -14.03 -15.86
N ASP A 108 -14.28 -13.93 -14.53
CA ASP A 108 -15.37 -13.28 -13.83
C ASP A 108 -14.87 -12.52 -12.59
N HIS A 109 -15.80 -11.88 -11.88
CA HIS A 109 -15.50 -11.19 -10.63
C HIS A 109 -15.15 -12.17 -9.49
N VAL A 110 -15.55 -13.44 -9.58
CA VAL A 110 -15.23 -14.47 -8.59
C VAL A 110 -13.74 -14.79 -8.64
N ALA A 111 -13.16 -14.95 -9.83
CA ALA A 111 -11.73 -15.17 -10.03
C ALA A 111 -10.90 -13.98 -9.50
N VAL A 112 -11.32 -12.75 -9.77
CA VAL A 112 -10.64 -11.55 -9.23
C VAL A 112 -10.70 -11.56 -7.70
N LYS A 113 -11.87 -11.85 -7.11
CA LYS A 113 -12.05 -11.88 -5.66
C LYS A 113 -11.21 -12.98 -5.02
N ALA A 114 -11.18 -14.18 -5.60
CA ALA A 114 -10.35 -15.28 -5.13
C ALA A 114 -8.86 -14.89 -5.13
N CYS A 115 -8.37 -14.27 -6.21
CA CYS A 115 -7.01 -13.78 -6.29
C CYS A 115 -6.70 -12.72 -5.21
N LEU A 116 -7.62 -11.76 -4.99
CA LEU A 116 -7.49 -10.78 -3.90
C LEU A 116 -7.43 -11.44 -2.52
N GLN A 117 -8.26 -12.46 -2.27
CA GLN A 117 -8.24 -13.20 -1.00
C GLN A 117 -6.90 -13.90 -0.77
N THR A 118 -6.24 -14.42 -1.81
CA THR A 118 -4.88 -14.98 -1.65
C THR A 118 -3.84 -13.94 -1.26
N LEU A 119 -4.02 -12.66 -1.62
CA LEU A 119 -3.12 -11.57 -1.26
C LEU A 119 -3.42 -10.97 0.12
N ILE A 120 -4.69 -11.04 0.55
CA ILE A 120 -5.15 -10.60 1.88
C ILE A 120 -4.74 -11.62 2.95
N ASN A 121 -4.91 -12.92 2.68
CA ASN A 121 -4.72 -14.00 3.67
C ASN A 121 -3.25 -14.45 3.82
N ARG A 122 -2.28 -13.64 3.38
CA ARG A 122 -0.85 -13.92 3.56
C ARG A 122 -0.44 -13.56 4.99
N ASP A 123 0.62 -14.18 5.49
CA ASP A 123 1.24 -13.80 6.79
C ASP A 123 1.58 -12.30 6.84
N ILE A 124 2.06 -11.78 5.71
CA ILE A 124 2.23 -10.34 5.48
C ILE A 124 1.26 -9.94 4.35
N PRO A 125 0.12 -9.31 4.67
CA PRO A 125 -0.88 -8.94 3.68
C PRO A 125 -0.33 -7.88 2.73
N LEU A 126 -0.50 -8.10 1.43
CA LEU A 126 -0.10 -7.13 0.39
C LEU A 126 -1.26 -6.25 -0.04
N VAL A 127 -2.48 -6.67 0.28
CA VAL A 127 -3.74 -6.04 -0.11
C VAL A 127 -4.67 -6.09 1.10
N GLN A 128 -5.50 -5.07 1.26
CA GLN A 128 -6.56 -5.02 2.26
C GLN A 128 -7.90 -4.65 1.62
N SER A 129 -8.98 -5.18 2.19
CA SER A 129 -10.33 -4.74 1.87
C SER A 129 -10.72 -3.56 2.76
N LEU A 130 -11.28 -2.52 2.15
CA LEU A 130 -11.86 -1.38 2.81
C LEU A 130 -13.38 -1.57 2.84
N ALA A 131 -13.90 -1.73 4.06
CA ALA A 131 -15.31 -1.93 4.29
C ALA A 131 -16.16 -0.77 3.74
N LYS A 132 -17.45 -1.08 3.50
CA LYS A 132 -18.45 -0.10 3.10
C LYS A 132 -18.69 0.88 4.26
N GLY A 133 -18.00 2.01 4.25
CA GLY A 133 -18.26 3.10 5.19
C GLY A 133 -19.64 3.73 4.96
N GLN A 134 -20.15 4.48 5.95
CA GLN A 134 -21.40 5.25 5.81
C GLN A 134 -21.29 6.20 4.59
N GLY A 135 -21.95 5.86 3.49
CA GLY A 135 -21.89 6.59 2.22
C GLY A 135 -21.19 5.87 1.05
N ARG A 136 -20.50 4.74 1.28
CA ARG A 136 -19.90 3.93 0.21
C ARG A 136 -20.73 2.68 -0.08
N ARG A 137 -21.21 2.56 -1.32
CA ARG A 137 -22.08 1.44 -1.75
C ARG A 137 -21.32 0.14 -2.03
N GLU A 138 -20.01 0.22 -2.30
CA GLU A 138 -19.20 -0.89 -2.78
C GLU A 138 -17.92 -1.06 -1.95
N GLU A 139 -17.52 -2.32 -1.78
CA GLU A 139 -16.25 -2.72 -1.18
C GLU A 139 -15.09 -2.31 -2.09
N ARG A 140 -14.01 -1.79 -1.51
CA ARG A 140 -12.82 -1.37 -2.25
C ARG A 140 -11.58 -2.07 -1.74
N TYR A 141 -10.59 -2.19 -2.60
CA TYR A 141 -9.34 -2.85 -2.28
C TYR A 141 -8.18 -1.87 -2.49
N THR A 142 -7.20 -1.91 -1.60
CA THR A 142 -5.96 -1.13 -1.69
C THR A 142 -4.77 -1.99 -1.29
N GLN A 143 -3.57 -1.55 -1.70
CA GLN A 143 -2.30 -2.20 -1.39
C GLN A 143 -1.78 -1.78 0.00
N CYS A 144 -0.96 -2.63 0.63
CA CYS A 144 -0.45 -2.44 2.00
C CYS A 144 1.08 -2.18 2.08
N LEU A 145 1.75 -1.94 0.95
CA LEU A 145 3.19 -1.71 0.83
C LEU A 145 3.66 -0.35 1.38
N HIS A 146 2.74 0.60 1.57
CA HIS A 146 3.02 1.84 2.28
C HIS A 146 1.93 2.08 3.35
N GLN A 147 2.34 2.53 4.53
CA GLN A 147 1.40 3.19 5.44
C GLN A 147 1.03 4.53 4.83
N SER A 148 -0.15 4.60 4.23
CA SER A 148 -0.76 5.88 3.90
C SER A 148 -1.43 6.40 5.16
N ASP A 149 -0.90 7.47 5.75
CA ASP A 149 -1.62 8.27 6.77
C ASP A 149 -2.91 8.90 6.21
N ASP A 150 -3.08 8.84 4.88
CA ASP A 150 -4.12 9.52 4.10
C ASP A 150 -5.25 8.59 3.65
N HIS A 151 -5.46 7.51 4.39
CA HIS A 151 -6.75 6.83 4.35
C HIS A 151 -7.49 7.21 5.62
N ASP A 152 -8.66 7.85 5.45
CA ASP A 152 -9.78 7.79 6.40
C ASP A 152 -10.04 6.30 6.74
N LEU A 153 -9.22 5.76 7.64
CA LEU A 153 -9.27 4.41 8.20
C LEU A 153 -10.09 4.39 9.49
N THR A 154 -10.83 5.47 9.78
CA THR A 154 -11.88 5.45 10.79
C THR A 154 -13.10 4.71 10.28
N ALA A 155 -13.02 3.37 10.26
CA ALA A 155 -14.16 2.49 10.51
C ALA A 155 -13.69 1.04 10.73
N ALA A 156 -13.42 0.74 12.01
CA ALA A 156 -13.68 -0.52 12.68
C ALA A 156 -12.91 -1.77 12.23
N SER A 157 -11.76 -1.99 12.86
CA SER A 157 -11.36 -3.33 13.30
C SER A 157 -12.32 -3.79 14.41
N THR A 158 -13.50 -4.31 14.05
CA THR A 158 -14.36 -5.03 14.99
C THR A 158 -13.95 -6.49 14.99
N HIS A 159 -13.13 -6.88 15.98
CA HIS A 159 -13.13 -8.27 16.44
C HIS A 159 -14.50 -8.55 17.08
N PRO A 160 -15.20 -9.65 16.71
CA PRO A 160 -16.40 -10.07 17.42
C PRO A 160 -15.98 -10.80 18.70
N ALA A 161 -16.09 -10.12 19.84
CA ALA A 161 -16.07 -10.76 21.15
C ALA A 161 -17.22 -10.17 21.99
N GLU A 162 -18.28 -10.97 22.08
CA GLU A 162 -19.21 -11.14 23.20
C GLU A 162 -19.76 -9.90 23.92
N THR A 163 -21.06 -9.66 23.72
CA THR A 163 -21.94 -8.89 24.61
C THR A 163 -21.94 -9.48 26.04
N PRO A 164 -22.13 -8.64 27.07
CA PRO A 164 -23.49 -8.47 27.57
C PRO A 164 -23.91 -7.02 27.82
N SER A 165 -25.22 -6.84 27.70
CA SER A 165 -26.05 -5.66 27.86
C SER A 165 -25.87 -4.89 29.17
N SER A 166 -25.85 -3.55 29.12
CA SER A 166 -26.68 -2.65 29.96
C SER A 166 -26.66 -1.21 29.42
N ASP A 167 -27.71 -0.46 29.75
CA ASP A 167 -28.22 0.82 29.23
C ASP A 167 -27.35 2.08 29.53
N PRO A 168 -27.75 3.30 29.09
CA PRO A 168 -26.86 4.38 28.67
C PRO A 168 -26.68 5.47 29.72
N THR A 169 -25.49 6.09 29.82
CA THR A 169 -25.36 7.47 30.33
C THR A 169 -24.06 8.13 29.83
N ASN A 170 -24.21 9.30 29.20
CA ASN A 170 -23.13 10.27 28.95
C ASN A 170 -22.35 10.59 30.23
N SER A 171 -21.04 10.36 30.23
CA SER A 171 -19.98 10.99 31.06
C SER A 171 -18.66 10.29 30.66
N GLU A 172 -17.48 10.85 30.43
CA GLU A 172 -16.95 12.18 30.14
C GLU A 172 -15.45 11.92 29.80
N PRO A 173 -14.84 12.55 28.78
CA PRO A 173 -13.40 12.41 28.44
C PRO A 173 -12.42 13.01 29.48
N THR A 174 -12.90 13.35 30.68
CA THR A 174 -12.15 14.02 31.75
C THR A 174 -11.29 13.05 32.56
N ASP A 175 -11.76 11.81 32.76
CA ASP A 175 -11.06 10.79 33.56
C ASP A 175 -9.81 10.25 32.86
N GLU A 176 -9.86 10.05 31.54
CA GLU A 176 -8.68 9.62 30.76
C GLU A 176 -7.57 10.67 30.79
N LEU A 177 -7.95 11.95 30.71
CA LEU A 177 -7.00 13.07 30.75
C LEU A 177 -6.36 13.21 32.13
N GLN A 178 -7.10 12.89 33.19
CA GLN A 178 -6.59 12.86 34.56
C GLN A 178 -5.66 11.66 34.81
N GLN A 179 -5.99 10.49 34.26
CA GLN A 179 -5.11 9.31 34.30
C GLN A 179 -3.82 9.49 33.50
N LEU A 180 -3.87 10.15 32.34
CA LEU A 180 -2.67 10.47 31.56
C LEU A 180 -1.76 11.45 32.32
N LYS A 181 -2.32 12.49 32.94
CA LYS A 181 -1.54 13.46 33.75
C LYS A 181 -0.85 12.80 34.94
N GLN A 182 -1.54 11.88 35.62
CA GLN A 182 -0.94 11.11 36.72
C GLN A 182 0.19 10.20 36.23
N SER A 183 0.00 9.56 35.08
CA SER A 183 1.02 8.69 34.48
C SER A 183 2.26 9.48 34.06
N ILE A 184 2.11 10.66 33.45
CA ILE A 184 3.23 11.53 33.07
C ILE A 184 4.02 11.96 34.31
N SER A 185 3.34 12.42 35.37
CA SER A 185 4.01 12.83 36.60
C SER A 185 4.79 11.68 37.27
N ALA A 186 4.24 10.46 37.26
CA ALA A 186 4.94 9.29 37.79
C ALA A 186 6.17 8.90 36.96
N LEU A 187 6.11 9.04 35.63
CA LEU A 187 7.26 8.79 34.76
C LEU A 187 8.34 9.87 34.93
N GLU A 188 7.97 11.15 35.03
CA GLU A 188 8.91 12.25 35.26
C GLU A 188 9.67 12.08 36.58
N GLN A 189 8.99 11.67 37.65
CA GLN A 189 9.63 11.37 38.94
C GLN A 189 10.64 10.23 38.82
N ARG A 190 10.30 9.19 38.05
CA ARG A 190 11.16 8.02 37.87
C ARG A 190 12.37 8.32 36.99
N VAL A 191 12.23 9.20 36.00
CA VAL A 191 13.36 9.72 35.21
C VAL A 191 14.28 10.57 36.09
N ALA A 192 13.73 11.49 36.88
CA ALA A 192 14.52 12.32 37.78
C ALA A 192 15.29 11.50 38.85
N GLU A 193 14.70 10.41 39.33
CA GLU A 193 15.35 9.48 40.26
C GLU A 193 16.46 8.67 39.60
N LEU A 194 16.25 8.20 38.36
CA LEU A 194 17.29 7.51 37.57
C LEU A 194 18.45 8.43 37.20
N GLU A 195 18.16 9.69 36.83
CA GLU A 195 19.19 10.70 36.53
C GLU A 195 20.05 11.01 37.76
N ARG A 196 19.47 11.03 38.96
CA ARG A 196 20.24 11.18 40.22
C ARG A 196 21.08 9.95 40.58
N CYS A 197 20.66 8.74 40.17
CA CYS A 197 21.43 7.52 40.41
C CYS A 197 22.58 7.35 39.41
N LEU A 198 22.54 8.08 38.28
CA LEU A 198 23.56 8.04 37.23
C LEU A 198 24.56 9.21 37.29
N SER A 199 24.33 10.21 38.13
CA SER A 199 25.25 11.32 38.44
C SER A 199 26.06 11.06 39.70
#